data_AF-A0AAJ0V498-F1
#
_entry.id   AF-A0AAJ0V498-F1
#
_cell.length_a   1.000
_cell.length_b   1.000
_cell.length_c   1.000
_cell.angle_alpha   90.00
_cell.angle_beta   90.00
_cell.angle_gamma   90.00
#
_symmetry.space_group_name_H-M   'P 1'
#
loop_
_entity.id
_entity.type
_entity.pdbx_description
1 polymer ?
#
loop_
_entity_poly.entity_id
_entity_poly.type
_entity_poly.pdbx_seq_one_letter_code
_entity_poly.pdbx_strand_id
1 'polypeptide(L)'
;MSDQHFYSDIRFWQFAVAFIALLLTQLPPVRLWFKRAKLDVECFDRIVLDEEVGSPYAQWRLSITNTGGREIRIQKITLAVARGQERRELVARGYFEKLSDQKPTLFTPFRLQPREEWGHGVNFVRIATREAKQAFSRAAKAMKDNILTKRVGLPKDHPDIEADLPLVQPLLALFDADFFWMAGEYEVTLRIGTNVPKADLSRSFRFTLFESDSDQLRAHRDQFKFGNGVYYRLPPVEPHFAEVHPVMSDTEIQD
;
A
#
# COMPACT_ATOMS: atom_id res chain seq x y z
N MET A 1 58.03 53.50 12.41
CA MET A 1 57.60 52.23 11.81
C MET A 1 56.08 52.24 11.90
N SER A 2 55.40 52.31 10.76
CA SER A 2 53.94 52.49 10.71
C SER A 2 53.23 51.20 11.07
N ASP A 3 52.42 51.22 12.14
CA ASP A 3 51.48 50.16 12.49
C ASP A 3 50.38 50.07 11.42
N GLN A 4 50.64 49.27 10.39
CA GLN A 4 49.63 48.98 9.39
C GLN A 4 48.66 47.98 10.00
N HIS A 5 47.50 48.49 10.43
CA HIS A 5 46.49 47.64 11.06
C HIS A 5 45.95 46.59 10.09
N PHE A 6 45.83 45.34 10.53
CA PHE A 6 45.44 44.20 9.69
C PHE A 6 44.12 44.40 8.90
N TYR A 7 43.19 45.20 9.42
CA TYR A 7 41.91 45.52 8.78
C TYR A 7 42.04 46.49 7.59
N SER A 8 43.21 47.07 7.37
CA SER A 8 43.53 47.91 6.20
C SER A 8 44.17 47.13 5.04
N ASP A 9 44.56 45.86 5.24
CA ASP A 9 45.08 45.01 4.17
C ASP A 9 43.91 44.36 3.39
N ILE A 10 43.84 44.64 2.09
CA ILE A 10 42.83 44.06 1.19
C ILE A 10 42.92 42.52 1.13
N ARG A 11 44.10 41.94 1.33
CA ARG A 11 44.31 40.48 1.34
C ARG A 11 43.65 39.82 2.54
N PHE A 12 43.58 40.52 3.69
CA PHE A 12 42.83 40.06 4.86
C PHE A 12 41.34 39.94 4.54
N TRP A 13 40.76 40.95 3.89
CA TRP A 13 39.34 40.93 3.50
C TRP A 13 39.04 39.89 2.42
N GLN A 14 39.93 39.70 1.44
CA GLN A 14 39.79 38.63 0.45
C GLN A 14 39.78 37.25 1.11
N PHE A 15 40.67 37.01 2.07
CA PHE A 15 40.69 35.76 2.84
C PHE A 15 39.41 35.60 3.69
N ALA A 16 38.99 36.64 4.39
CA ALA A 16 37.78 36.61 5.22
C ALA A 16 36.52 36.32 4.39
N VAL A 17 36.36 36.97 3.24
CA VAL A 17 35.23 36.74 2.32
C VAL A 17 35.29 35.33 1.74
N ALA A 18 36.46 34.83 1.32
CA ALA A 18 36.61 33.47 0.82
C ALA A 18 36.30 32.41 1.89
N PHE A 19 36.73 32.65 3.14
CA PHE A 19 36.44 31.76 4.27
C PHE A 19 34.95 31.75 4.63
N ILE A 20 34.30 32.92 4.67
CA ILE A 20 32.84 33.02 4.88
C ILE A 20 32.08 32.37 3.73
N ALA A 21 32.51 32.59 2.48
CA ALA A 21 31.90 31.96 1.31
C ALA A 21 32.01 30.44 1.38
N LEU A 22 33.18 29.90 1.77
CA LEU A 22 33.39 28.46 1.98
C LEU A 22 32.49 27.91 3.09
N LEU A 23 32.40 28.59 4.23
CA LEU A 23 31.50 28.18 5.31
C LEU A 23 30.04 28.18 4.84
N LEU A 24 29.60 29.24 4.15
CA LEU A 24 28.22 29.35 3.67
C LEU A 24 27.89 28.37 2.54
N THR A 25 28.84 27.98 1.70
CA THR A 25 28.64 26.95 0.66
C THR A 25 28.66 25.53 1.24
N GLN A 26 29.42 25.28 2.30
CA GLN A 26 29.51 23.96 2.94
C GLN A 26 28.49 23.76 4.08
N LEU A 27 27.92 24.82 4.66
CA LEU A 27 26.92 24.76 5.73
C LEU A 27 25.60 24.05 5.36
N PRO A 28 25.02 24.24 4.15
CA PRO A 28 23.77 23.57 3.76
C PRO A 28 23.84 22.03 3.84
N PRO A 29 24.87 21.34 3.31
CA PRO A 29 25.00 19.88 3.47
C PRO A 29 25.38 19.46 4.90
N VAL A 30 26.21 20.23 5.63
CA VAL A 30 26.61 19.87 7.01
C VAL A 30 25.42 19.86 7.97
N ARG A 31 24.43 20.74 7.78
CA ARG A 31 23.19 20.72 8.59
C ARG A 31 22.38 19.42 8.43
N LEU A 32 22.47 18.72 7.28
CA LEU A 32 21.80 17.43 7.08
C LEU A 32 22.47 16.31 7.88
N TRP A 33 23.80 16.36 8.08
CA TRP A 33 24.54 15.32 8.81
C TRP A 33 24.10 15.18 10.28
N PHE A 34 23.67 16.29 10.89
CA PHE A 34 23.15 16.32 12.26
C PHE A 34 21.65 16.05 12.36
N LYS A 35 20.91 16.11 11.26
CA LYS A 35 19.48 15.78 11.25
C LYS A 35 19.28 14.26 11.37
N ARG A 36 18.33 13.88 12.22
CA ARG A 36 17.95 12.47 12.43
C ARG A 36 17.25 11.91 11.18
N ALA A 37 17.24 10.59 11.05
CA ALA A 37 16.35 9.91 10.13
C ALA A 37 14.90 10.13 10.60
N LYS A 38 14.02 10.58 9.71
CA LYS A 38 12.60 10.83 9.98
C LYS A 38 11.83 10.57 8.69
N LEU A 39 10.73 9.85 8.80
CA LEU A 39 9.76 9.68 7.74
C LEU A 39 8.49 10.46 8.08
N ASP A 40 7.81 10.86 7.03
CA ASP A 40 6.44 11.30 7.09
C ASP A 40 5.61 10.53 6.04
N VAL A 41 4.32 10.39 6.30
CA VAL A 41 3.40 9.75 5.35
C VAL A 41 2.09 10.51 5.28
N GLU A 42 1.67 10.79 4.06
CA GLU A 42 0.34 11.25 3.74
C GLU A 42 -0.44 10.09 3.12
N CYS A 43 -1.65 9.89 3.60
CA CYS A 43 -2.54 8.84 3.12
C CYS A 43 -3.75 9.50 2.48
N PHE A 44 -4.19 8.98 1.34
CA PHE A 44 -5.42 9.47 0.73
C PHE A 44 -6.63 9.16 1.63
N ASP A 45 -7.65 10.01 1.60
CA ASP A 45 -8.84 9.91 2.44
C ASP A 45 -9.75 8.73 2.08
N ARG A 46 -9.49 8.04 0.97
CA ARG A 46 -10.21 6.86 0.54
C ARG A 46 -9.29 5.66 0.34
N ILE A 47 -9.74 4.52 0.84
CA ILE A 47 -9.14 3.21 0.59
C ILE A 47 -10.05 2.39 -0.30
N VAL A 48 -9.47 1.67 -1.24
CA VAL A 48 -10.18 0.68 -2.06
C VAL A 48 -10.14 -0.65 -1.34
N LEU A 49 -11.29 -1.28 -1.15
CA LEU A 49 -11.44 -2.60 -0.56
C LEU A 49 -11.93 -3.59 -1.63
N ASP A 50 -11.36 -4.79 -1.59
CA ASP A 50 -11.68 -5.88 -2.51
C ASP A 50 -11.35 -7.23 -1.83
N GLU A 51 -11.61 -8.35 -2.49
CA GLU A 51 -11.30 -9.68 -2.02
C GLU A 51 -10.83 -10.61 -3.16
N GLU A 52 -9.92 -11.54 -2.85
CA GLU A 52 -9.51 -12.60 -3.76
C GLU A 52 -9.97 -13.95 -3.18
N VAL A 53 -11.19 -14.36 -3.53
CA VAL A 53 -11.86 -15.59 -3.06
C VAL A 53 -11.84 -15.70 -1.52
N GLY A 54 -12.46 -14.72 -0.89
CA GLY A 54 -12.57 -14.48 0.55
C GLY A 54 -11.40 -13.68 1.12
N SER A 55 -10.20 -13.84 0.54
CA SER A 55 -9.00 -13.25 1.12
C SER A 55 -9.03 -11.72 0.98
N PRO A 56 -8.89 -10.95 2.08
CA PRO A 56 -8.97 -9.50 2.01
C PRO A 56 -7.85 -8.90 1.17
N TYR A 57 -8.24 -7.95 0.32
CA TYR A 57 -7.40 -7.11 -0.49
C TYR A 57 -7.74 -5.64 -0.19
N ALA A 58 -6.71 -4.79 -0.18
CA ALA A 58 -6.92 -3.35 -0.14
C ALA A 58 -5.92 -2.64 -1.05
N GLN A 59 -6.33 -1.53 -1.64
CA GLN A 59 -5.44 -0.62 -2.36
C GLN A 59 -5.54 0.77 -1.75
N TRP A 60 -4.40 1.36 -1.43
CA TRP A 60 -4.36 2.68 -0.81
C TRP A 60 -3.24 3.54 -1.38
N ARG A 61 -3.56 4.79 -1.70
CA ARG A 61 -2.56 5.74 -2.19
C ARG A 61 -1.84 6.37 -1.01
N LEU A 62 -0.52 6.20 -1.00
CA LEU A 62 0.38 6.72 0.02
C LEU A 62 1.39 7.67 -0.63
N SER A 63 1.73 8.75 0.05
CA SER A 63 2.94 9.54 -0.20
C SER A 63 3.86 9.46 1.00
N ILE A 64 5.06 8.90 0.80
CA ILE A 64 6.07 8.70 1.82
C ILE A 64 7.22 9.65 1.55
N THR A 65 7.50 10.54 2.51
CA THR A 65 8.55 11.56 2.37
C THR A 65 9.63 11.36 3.42
N ASN A 66 10.89 11.38 3.00
CA ASN A 66 12.02 11.44 3.93
C ASN A 66 12.26 12.89 4.38
N THR A 67 11.65 13.25 5.50
CA THR A 67 11.82 14.58 6.13
C THR A 67 13.11 14.70 6.96
N GLY A 68 13.84 13.59 7.10
CA GLY A 68 15.11 13.51 7.82
C GLY A 68 16.32 14.04 7.05
N GLY A 69 17.50 13.91 7.68
CA GLY A 69 18.78 14.31 7.10
C GLY A 69 19.62 13.17 6.53
N ARG A 70 19.15 11.94 6.63
CA ARG A 70 19.87 10.72 6.25
C ARG A 70 19.05 9.90 5.28
N GLU A 71 19.71 9.17 4.39
CA GLU A 71 19.07 8.16 3.55
C GLU A 71 18.36 7.10 4.41
N ILE A 72 17.14 6.74 4.03
CA ILE A 72 16.35 5.69 4.69
C ILE A 72 15.96 4.65 3.66
N ARG A 73 16.12 3.37 4.02
CA ARG A 73 15.62 2.25 3.21
C ARG A 73 14.28 1.78 3.76
N ILE A 74 13.23 1.90 2.97
CA ILE A 74 11.93 1.30 3.25
C ILE A 74 12.03 -0.20 3.00
N GLN A 75 11.76 -1.01 4.02
CA GLN A 75 11.87 -2.47 3.95
C GLN A 75 10.52 -3.14 3.75
N LYS A 76 9.48 -2.63 4.42
CA LYS A 76 8.14 -3.20 4.39
C LYS A 76 7.10 -2.12 4.67
N ILE A 77 5.91 -2.31 4.11
CA ILE A 77 4.71 -1.53 4.44
C ILE A 77 3.61 -2.54 4.72
N THR A 78 2.95 -2.43 5.87
CA THR A 78 1.86 -3.33 6.26
C THR A 78 0.66 -2.56 6.77
N LEU A 79 -0.53 -3.13 6.57
CA LEU A 79 -1.77 -2.72 7.20
C LEU A 79 -2.17 -3.81 8.20
N ALA A 80 -2.32 -3.46 9.48
CA ALA A 80 -3.12 -4.28 10.37
C ALA A 80 -4.53 -3.74 10.37
N VAL A 81 -5.48 -4.58 9.97
CA VAL A 81 -6.90 -4.24 9.90
C VAL A 81 -7.62 -5.08 10.94
N ALA A 82 -8.45 -4.44 11.77
CA ALA A 82 -9.20 -5.08 12.82
C ALA A 82 -10.66 -4.67 12.80
N ARG A 83 -11.56 -5.62 13.10
CA ARG A 83 -12.99 -5.42 13.33
C ARG A 83 -13.36 -6.18 14.59
N GLY A 84 -13.58 -5.47 15.69
CA GLY A 84 -13.73 -6.09 17.01
C GLY A 84 -12.52 -6.97 17.37
N GLN A 85 -12.75 -8.27 17.58
CA GLN A 85 -11.68 -9.23 17.90
C GLN A 85 -11.00 -9.83 16.66
N GLU A 86 -11.59 -9.68 15.47
CA GLU A 86 -11.02 -10.22 14.25
C GLU A 86 -9.93 -9.29 13.74
N ARG A 87 -8.74 -9.85 13.50
CA ARG A 87 -7.60 -9.10 12.98
C ARG A 87 -6.99 -9.80 11.78
N ARG A 88 -6.60 -9.00 10.79
CA ARG A 88 -5.88 -9.43 9.59
C ARG A 88 -4.69 -8.50 9.37
N GLU A 89 -3.58 -9.08 8.95
CA GLU A 89 -2.41 -8.33 8.47
C GLU A 89 -2.33 -8.46 6.96
N LEU A 90 -2.30 -7.31 6.29
CA LEU A 90 -2.13 -7.19 4.86
C LEU A 90 -0.74 -6.59 4.60
N VAL A 91 -0.02 -7.14 3.63
CA VAL A 91 1.34 -6.72 3.30
C VAL A 91 1.36 -6.09 1.92
N ALA A 92 2.15 -5.03 1.76
CA ALA A 92 2.39 -4.44 0.45
C ALA A 92 3.06 -5.47 -0.47
N ARG A 93 2.47 -5.72 -1.64
CA ARG A 93 3.00 -6.66 -2.65
C ARG A 93 3.21 -6.05 -4.01
N GLY A 94 2.55 -4.93 -4.29
CA GLY A 94 2.76 -4.17 -5.50
C GLY A 94 2.29 -2.74 -5.34
N TYR A 95 2.59 -1.93 -6.33
CA TYR A 95 2.14 -0.56 -6.43
C TYR A 95 1.94 -0.17 -7.90
N PHE A 96 1.11 0.83 -8.14
CA PHE A 96 0.92 1.42 -9.46
C PHE A 96 1.68 2.75 -9.53
N GLU A 97 2.59 2.86 -10.50
CA GLU A 97 3.36 4.08 -10.70
C GLU A 97 2.45 5.22 -11.17
N LYS A 98 1.56 4.89 -12.10
CA LYS A 98 0.53 5.78 -12.65
C LYS A 98 -0.85 5.16 -12.47
N LEU A 99 -1.86 6.01 -12.38
CA LEU A 99 -3.25 5.58 -12.33
C LEU A 99 -3.69 4.80 -13.58
N SER A 100 -3.01 5.00 -14.71
CA SER A 100 -3.28 4.33 -15.99
C SER A 100 -2.64 2.94 -16.11
N ASP A 101 -1.82 2.53 -15.14
CA ASP A 101 -1.07 1.28 -15.26
C ASP A 101 -2.01 0.08 -15.09
N GLN A 102 -2.03 -0.81 -16.09
CA GLN A 102 -2.89 -2.00 -16.08
C GLN A 102 -2.37 -3.11 -15.16
N LYS A 103 -1.09 -3.04 -14.75
CA LYS A 103 -0.43 -4.04 -13.93
C LYS A 103 0.42 -3.36 -12.87
N PRO A 104 0.39 -3.86 -11.62
CA PRO A 104 1.22 -3.28 -10.57
C PRO A 104 2.69 -3.69 -10.75
N THR A 105 3.59 -2.78 -10.43
CA THR A 105 5.00 -3.06 -10.19
C THR A 105 5.14 -3.79 -8.86
N LEU A 106 6.00 -4.81 -8.80
CA LEU A 106 6.23 -5.56 -7.57
C LEU A 106 6.87 -4.67 -6.51
N PHE A 107 6.34 -4.74 -5.28
CA PHE A 107 6.93 -4.04 -4.16
C PHE A 107 8.27 -4.68 -3.79
N THR A 108 9.34 -3.90 -3.87
CA THR A 108 10.68 -4.27 -3.40
C THR A 108 11.24 -3.16 -2.52
N PRO A 109 12.11 -3.48 -1.54
CA PRO A 109 12.69 -2.46 -0.67
C PRO A 109 13.43 -1.38 -1.47
N PHE A 110 13.05 -0.12 -1.27
CA PHE A 110 13.61 1.04 -1.96
C PHE A 110 14.24 2.03 -0.96
N ARG A 111 15.00 3.00 -1.48
CA ARG A 111 15.69 4.02 -0.67
C ARG A 111 15.09 5.39 -0.97
N LEU A 112 15.07 6.23 0.06
CA LEU A 112 14.70 7.64 -0.02
C LEU A 112 15.86 8.49 0.48
N GLN A 113 16.39 9.34 -0.38
CA GLN A 113 17.31 10.41 -0.01
C GLN A 113 16.59 11.47 0.84
N PRO A 114 17.33 12.30 1.59
CA PRO A 114 16.74 13.44 2.29
C PRO A 114 15.91 14.30 1.33
N ARG A 115 14.67 14.61 1.72
CA ARG A 115 13.65 15.35 0.95
C ARG A 115 13.09 14.63 -0.28
N GLU A 116 13.44 13.36 -0.48
CA GLU A 116 12.81 12.55 -1.52
C GLU A 116 11.43 12.08 -1.08
N GLU A 117 10.52 12.02 -2.05
CA GLU A 117 9.15 11.57 -1.90
C GLU A 117 8.90 10.37 -2.82
N TRP A 118 8.16 9.39 -2.32
CA TRP A 118 7.65 8.25 -3.08
C TRP A 118 6.14 8.15 -2.90
N GLY A 119 5.38 8.30 -3.98
CA GLY A 119 3.93 8.51 -3.91
C GLY A 119 3.14 7.66 -4.90
N HIS A 120 2.54 6.56 -4.44
CA HIS A 120 1.90 5.56 -5.30
C HIS A 120 0.68 4.88 -4.68
N GLY A 121 -0.16 4.30 -5.54
CA GLY A 121 -1.24 3.40 -5.12
C GLY A 121 -0.67 2.03 -4.78
N VAL A 122 -0.70 1.66 -3.50
CA VAL A 122 -0.08 0.44 -2.96
C VAL A 122 -1.14 -0.64 -2.75
N ASN A 123 -0.85 -1.85 -3.22
CA ASN A 123 -1.71 -3.01 -3.08
C ASN A 123 -1.27 -3.84 -1.86
N PHE A 124 -2.20 -4.02 -0.94
CA PHE A 124 -2.08 -4.76 0.29
C PHE A 124 -2.88 -6.05 0.20
N VAL A 125 -2.21 -7.17 0.45
CA VAL A 125 -2.85 -8.48 0.40
C VAL A 125 -2.48 -9.32 1.61
N ARG A 126 -3.37 -10.22 1.99
CA ARG A 126 -3.04 -11.25 2.98
C ARG A 126 -2.09 -12.28 2.38
N ILE A 127 -1.11 -12.72 3.17
CA ILE A 127 -0.24 -13.84 2.76
C ILE A 127 -1.01 -15.14 2.98
N ALA A 128 -1.50 -15.74 1.88
CA ALA A 128 -2.14 -17.04 1.92
C ALA A 128 -1.14 -18.16 2.26
N THR A 129 -1.61 -19.16 3.03
CA THR A 129 -0.87 -20.38 3.35
C THR A 129 -0.62 -21.22 2.09
N ARG A 130 0.32 -22.17 2.17
CA ARG A 130 0.61 -23.08 1.06
C ARG A 130 -0.62 -23.91 0.70
N GLU A 131 -1.33 -24.39 1.72
CA GLU A 131 -2.51 -25.24 1.61
C GLU A 131 -3.65 -24.47 0.93
N ALA A 132 -3.92 -23.23 1.36
CA ALA A 132 -4.92 -22.36 0.76
C ALA A 132 -4.60 -22.07 -0.72
N LYS A 133 -3.35 -21.73 -1.03
CA LYS A 133 -2.90 -21.51 -2.42
C LYS A 133 -3.08 -22.75 -3.29
N GLN A 134 -2.77 -23.93 -2.75
CA GLN A 134 -2.90 -25.17 -3.49
C GLN A 134 -4.38 -25.55 -3.70
N ALA A 135 -5.24 -25.31 -2.71
CA ALA A 135 -6.68 -25.52 -2.83
C ALA A 135 -7.28 -24.58 -3.88
N PHE A 136 -6.97 -23.28 -3.79
CA PHE A 136 -7.38 -22.28 -4.78
C PHE A 136 -6.90 -22.64 -6.19
N SER A 137 -5.62 -22.92 -6.38
CA SER A 137 -5.04 -23.25 -7.69
C SER A 137 -5.70 -24.49 -8.32
N ARG A 138 -5.96 -25.53 -7.52
CA ARG A 138 -6.67 -26.74 -7.98
C ARG A 138 -8.10 -26.43 -8.41
N ALA A 139 -8.85 -25.71 -7.58
CA ALA A 139 -10.24 -25.35 -7.86
C ALA A 139 -10.36 -24.42 -9.08
N ALA A 140 -9.54 -23.38 -9.14
CA ALA A 140 -9.48 -22.43 -10.25
C ALA A 140 -9.17 -23.12 -11.58
N LYS A 141 -8.23 -24.08 -11.59
CA LYS A 141 -7.92 -24.87 -12.78
C LYS A 141 -9.10 -25.73 -13.23
N ALA A 142 -9.71 -26.48 -12.31
CA ALA A 142 -10.83 -27.37 -12.64
C ALA A 142 -12.03 -26.60 -13.21
N MET A 143 -12.38 -25.46 -12.59
CA MET A 143 -13.42 -24.57 -13.07
C MET A 143 -13.10 -23.99 -14.45
N LYS A 144 -11.87 -23.49 -14.65
CA LYS A 144 -11.41 -22.98 -15.95
C LYS A 144 -11.52 -24.03 -17.05
N ASP A 145 -11.02 -25.24 -16.81
CA ASP A 145 -11.01 -26.32 -17.80
C ASP A 145 -12.45 -26.70 -18.20
N ASN A 146 -13.41 -26.67 -17.26
CA ASN A 146 -14.82 -26.88 -17.53
C ASN A 146 -15.43 -25.78 -18.42
N ILE A 147 -15.21 -24.50 -18.08
CA ILE A 147 -15.69 -23.36 -18.89
C ILE A 147 -15.12 -23.44 -20.31
N LEU A 148 -13.82 -23.69 -20.45
CA LEU A 148 -13.17 -23.80 -21.76
C LEU A 148 -13.74 -24.96 -22.58
N THR A 149 -13.97 -26.12 -21.95
CA THR A 149 -14.57 -27.28 -22.62
C THR A 149 -15.98 -26.97 -23.13
N LYS A 150 -16.81 -26.33 -22.30
CA LYS A 150 -18.17 -25.91 -22.69
C LYS A 150 -18.18 -24.83 -23.77
N ARG A 151 -17.12 -24.01 -23.86
CA ARG A 151 -16.98 -22.97 -24.88
C ARG A 151 -16.58 -23.51 -26.26
N VAL A 152 -16.09 -24.75 -26.35
CA VAL A 152 -15.70 -25.36 -27.63
C VAL A 152 -16.91 -25.43 -28.56
N GLY A 153 -16.77 -24.85 -29.77
CA GLY A 153 -17.82 -24.86 -30.79
C GLY A 153 -18.89 -23.78 -30.65
N LEU A 154 -18.81 -22.93 -29.62
CA LEU A 154 -19.73 -21.80 -29.46
C LEU A 154 -19.21 -20.54 -30.18
N PRO A 155 -20.12 -19.65 -30.63
CA PRO A 155 -19.76 -18.34 -31.17
C PRO A 155 -18.94 -17.49 -30.18
N LYS A 156 -18.12 -16.56 -30.69
CA LYS A 156 -17.29 -15.68 -29.84
C LYS A 156 -18.10 -14.74 -28.96
N ASP A 157 -19.30 -14.40 -29.40
CA ASP A 157 -20.30 -13.53 -28.78
C ASP A 157 -21.31 -14.32 -27.92
N HIS A 158 -21.09 -15.62 -27.74
CA HIS A 158 -21.94 -16.41 -26.85
C HIS A 158 -21.91 -15.83 -25.42
N PRO A 159 -23.08 -15.73 -24.74
CA PRO A 159 -23.16 -15.23 -23.37
C PRO A 159 -22.27 -16.03 -22.40
N ASP A 160 -22.14 -15.50 -21.19
CA ASP A 160 -21.30 -16.11 -20.14
C ASP A 160 -21.69 -17.56 -19.86
N ILE A 161 -20.66 -18.41 -19.77
CA ILE A 161 -20.81 -19.85 -19.59
C ILE A 161 -20.58 -20.16 -18.12
N GLU A 162 -21.57 -20.79 -17.50
CA GLU A 162 -21.46 -21.25 -16.13
C GLU A 162 -20.68 -22.57 -16.05
N ALA A 163 -19.71 -22.60 -15.13
CA ALA A 163 -19.07 -23.83 -14.70
C ALA A 163 -20.04 -24.72 -13.91
N ASP A 164 -19.82 -26.03 -13.95
CA ASP A 164 -20.65 -26.96 -13.17
C ASP A 164 -20.51 -26.69 -11.68
N LEU A 165 -21.65 -26.64 -10.97
CA LEU A 165 -21.70 -26.31 -9.55
C LEU A 165 -20.68 -27.10 -8.69
N PRO A 166 -20.50 -28.43 -8.84
CA PRO A 166 -19.51 -29.17 -8.06
C PRO A 166 -18.07 -28.69 -8.22
N LEU A 167 -17.74 -28.04 -9.35
CA LEU A 167 -16.40 -27.49 -9.61
C LEU A 167 -16.23 -26.07 -9.06
N VAL A 168 -17.35 -25.36 -8.83
CA VAL A 168 -17.37 -24.01 -8.24
C VAL A 168 -17.41 -24.09 -6.71
N GLN A 169 -18.05 -25.12 -6.14
CA GLN A 169 -18.21 -25.29 -4.69
C GLN A 169 -16.92 -25.14 -3.87
N PRO A 170 -15.76 -25.66 -4.29
CA PRO A 170 -14.52 -25.44 -3.54
C PRO A 170 -14.10 -23.97 -3.45
N LEU A 171 -14.38 -23.15 -4.47
CA LEU A 171 -14.11 -21.71 -4.45
C LEU A 171 -15.07 -20.98 -3.51
N LEU A 172 -16.36 -21.35 -3.53
CA LEU A 172 -17.35 -20.79 -2.59
C LEU A 172 -16.97 -21.10 -1.13
N ALA A 173 -16.53 -22.34 -0.87
CA ALA A 173 -16.08 -22.74 0.46
C ALA A 173 -14.82 -21.99 0.93
N LEU A 174 -13.86 -21.73 0.02
CA LEU A 174 -12.69 -20.90 0.33
C LEU A 174 -13.10 -19.45 0.65
N PHE A 175 -14.02 -18.90 -0.14
CA PHE A 175 -14.55 -17.57 0.10
C PHE A 175 -15.24 -17.46 1.47
N ASP A 176 -16.21 -18.34 1.72
CA ASP A 176 -17.02 -18.32 2.96
C ASP A 176 -16.13 -18.52 4.22
N ALA A 177 -15.00 -19.22 4.08
CA ALA A 177 -14.07 -19.46 5.17
C ALA A 177 -13.14 -18.27 5.50
N ASP A 178 -12.84 -17.39 4.52
CA ASP A 178 -11.84 -16.32 4.69
C ASP A 178 -12.40 -14.90 4.55
N PHE A 179 -13.65 -14.75 4.07
CA PHE A 179 -14.29 -13.46 3.86
C PHE A 179 -14.28 -12.59 5.12
N PHE A 180 -13.76 -11.38 4.98
CA PHE A 180 -13.44 -10.49 6.11
C PHE A 180 -14.20 -9.16 6.09
N TRP A 181 -14.66 -8.69 4.93
CA TRP A 181 -15.29 -7.37 4.76
C TRP A 181 -16.78 -7.38 5.10
N MET A 182 -17.04 -7.56 6.39
CA MET A 182 -18.37 -7.57 6.97
C MET A 182 -18.74 -6.18 7.48
N ALA A 183 -20.03 -5.87 7.60
CA ALA A 183 -20.47 -4.61 8.19
C ALA A 183 -19.88 -4.39 9.59
N GLY A 184 -19.54 -3.14 9.90
CA GLY A 184 -18.99 -2.71 11.17
C GLY A 184 -17.89 -1.66 11.06
N GLU A 185 -17.39 -1.24 12.23
CA GLU A 185 -16.28 -0.31 12.35
C GLU A 185 -14.94 -1.05 12.27
N TYR A 186 -14.03 -0.50 11.48
CA TYR A 186 -12.70 -1.03 11.27
C TYR A 186 -11.65 -0.07 11.82
N GLU A 187 -10.67 -0.65 12.52
CA GLU A 187 -9.42 0.02 12.87
C GLU A 187 -8.31 -0.43 11.92
N VAL A 188 -7.60 0.53 11.34
CA VAL A 188 -6.48 0.29 10.43
C VAL A 188 -5.22 0.91 10.99
N THR A 189 -4.18 0.12 11.17
CA THR A 189 -2.84 0.64 11.47
C THR A 189 -1.92 0.44 10.26
N LEU A 190 -1.54 1.54 9.61
CA LEU A 190 -0.45 1.58 8.65
C LEU A 190 0.88 1.54 9.38
N ARG A 191 1.76 0.61 9.01
CA ARG A 191 3.12 0.51 9.52
C ARG A 191 4.14 0.51 8.38
N ILE A 192 5.13 1.40 8.48
CA ILE A 192 6.26 1.48 7.56
C ILE A 192 7.51 1.08 8.34
N GLY A 193 8.09 -0.05 7.97
CA GLY A 193 9.33 -0.56 8.56
C GLY A 193 10.54 -0.17 7.72
N THR A 194 11.58 0.30 8.38
CA THR A 194 12.79 0.84 7.75
C THR A 194 14.05 0.11 8.22
N ASN A 195 15.20 0.42 7.61
CA ASN A 195 16.49 -0.03 8.12
C ASN A 195 16.95 0.71 9.41
N VAL A 196 16.25 1.75 9.85
CA VAL A 196 16.56 2.52 11.06
C VAL A 196 15.32 2.51 11.95
N PRO A 197 15.22 1.60 12.95
CA PRO A 197 13.98 1.41 13.72
C PRO A 197 13.39 2.67 14.37
N LYS A 198 14.22 3.68 14.67
CA LYS A 198 13.78 4.98 15.20
C LYS A 198 13.03 5.85 14.18
N ALA A 199 13.10 5.51 12.90
CA ALA A 199 12.41 6.16 11.79
C ALA A 199 11.26 5.29 11.25
N ASP A 200 10.97 4.15 11.89
CA ASP A 200 9.75 3.40 11.62
C ASP A 200 8.54 4.28 11.97
N LEU A 201 7.48 4.14 11.16
CA LEU A 201 6.30 4.98 11.26
C LEU A 201 5.07 4.11 11.43
N SER A 202 4.16 4.55 12.31
CA SER A 202 2.86 3.93 12.54
C SER A 202 1.78 5.01 12.57
N ARG A 203 0.71 4.83 11.79
CA ARG A 203 -0.46 5.72 11.78
C ARG A 203 -1.73 4.89 11.88
N SER A 204 -2.66 5.35 12.70
CA SER A 204 -3.93 4.68 12.95
C SER A 204 -5.07 5.45 12.30
N PHE A 205 -6.01 4.71 11.75
CA PHE A 205 -7.17 5.21 11.03
C PHE A 205 -8.38 4.35 11.35
N ARG A 206 -9.56 4.87 11.01
CA ARG A 206 -10.82 4.16 11.10
C ARG A 206 -11.62 4.34 9.82
N PHE A 207 -12.43 3.34 9.50
CA PHE A 207 -13.49 3.45 8.49
C PHE A 207 -14.66 2.57 8.91
N THR A 208 -15.83 2.80 8.33
CA THR A 208 -17.04 2.02 8.59
C THR A 208 -17.52 1.39 7.30
N LEU A 209 -17.86 0.10 7.35
CA LEU A 209 -18.62 -0.56 6.29
C LEU A 209 -20.06 -0.73 6.74
N PHE A 210 -20.97 -0.23 5.94
CA PHE A 210 -22.39 -0.49 6.10
C PHE A 210 -22.75 -1.86 5.50
N GLU A 211 -23.98 -2.30 5.76
CA GLU A 211 -24.51 -3.56 5.25
C GLU A 211 -24.44 -3.61 3.72
N SER A 212 -24.80 -2.51 3.05
CA SER A 212 -24.73 -2.39 1.58
C SER A 212 -23.31 -2.58 1.04
N ASP A 213 -22.31 -2.09 1.75
CA ASP A 213 -20.90 -2.17 1.33
C ASP A 213 -20.39 -3.60 1.44
N SER A 214 -20.75 -4.26 2.54
CA SER A 214 -20.43 -5.68 2.76
C SER A 214 -21.13 -6.57 1.73
N ASP A 215 -22.40 -6.28 1.41
CA ASP A 215 -23.15 -7.03 0.41
C ASP A 215 -22.58 -6.83 -1.00
N GLN A 216 -22.12 -5.62 -1.35
CA GLN A 216 -21.41 -5.36 -2.60
C GLN A 216 -20.12 -6.19 -2.70
N LEU A 217 -19.30 -6.18 -1.66
CA LEU A 217 -18.06 -6.99 -1.61
C LEU A 217 -18.36 -8.49 -1.64
N ARG A 218 -19.50 -8.92 -1.08
CA ARG A 218 -19.94 -10.32 -1.14
C ARG A 218 -20.48 -10.73 -2.50
N ALA A 219 -21.00 -9.81 -3.32
CA ALA A 219 -21.54 -10.10 -4.65
C ALA A 219 -20.50 -10.70 -5.61
N HIS A 220 -19.20 -10.53 -5.35
CA HIS A 220 -18.12 -11.18 -6.09
C HIS A 220 -18.24 -12.70 -6.06
N ARG A 221 -18.74 -13.26 -4.95
CA ARG A 221 -18.98 -14.69 -4.75
C ARG A 221 -19.84 -15.31 -5.85
N ASP A 222 -20.89 -14.61 -6.27
CA ASP A 222 -21.85 -15.11 -7.25
C ASP A 222 -21.29 -15.12 -8.68
N GLN A 223 -20.14 -14.46 -8.89
CA GLN A 223 -19.47 -14.32 -10.16
C GLN A 223 -18.45 -15.44 -10.42
N PHE A 224 -18.10 -16.23 -9.41
CA PHE A 224 -17.13 -17.33 -9.53
C PHE A 224 -17.58 -18.42 -10.51
N LYS A 225 -18.89 -18.64 -10.66
CA LYS A 225 -19.42 -19.61 -11.63
C LYS A 225 -19.12 -19.26 -13.08
N PHE A 226 -18.92 -17.98 -13.38
CA PHE A 226 -18.49 -17.51 -14.70
C PHE A 226 -16.97 -17.42 -14.83
N GLY A 227 -16.23 -17.69 -13.76
CA GLY A 227 -14.78 -17.55 -13.70
C GLY A 227 -14.29 -16.12 -13.51
N ASN A 228 -15.16 -15.14 -13.29
CA ASN A 228 -14.76 -13.77 -12.99
C ASN A 228 -14.14 -13.69 -11.58
N GLY A 229 -13.11 -12.85 -11.39
CA GLY A 229 -12.35 -12.78 -10.14
C GLY A 229 -11.41 -13.98 -9.88
N VAL A 230 -11.48 -15.04 -10.68
CA VAL A 230 -10.67 -16.27 -10.49
C VAL A 230 -9.85 -16.58 -11.73
N TYR A 231 -10.51 -16.84 -12.86
CA TYR A 231 -9.86 -17.09 -14.14
C TYR A 231 -9.71 -15.79 -14.93
N TYR A 232 -10.79 -15.02 -15.06
CA TYR A 232 -10.77 -13.68 -15.63
C TYR A 232 -10.40 -12.69 -14.54
N ARG A 233 -9.25 -12.02 -14.70
CA ARG A 233 -8.78 -10.97 -13.78
C ARG A 233 -9.43 -9.61 -14.05
N LEU A 234 -10.65 -9.62 -14.55
CA LEU A 234 -11.48 -8.42 -14.58
C LEU A 234 -12.18 -8.33 -13.23
N PRO A 235 -12.22 -7.14 -12.60
CA PRO A 235 -13.00 -6.96 -11.38
C PRO A 235 -14.46 -7.32 -11.72
N PRO A 236 -15.01 -8.38 -11.11
CA PRO A 236 -16.34 -8.88 -11.45
C PRO A 236 -17.45 -7.89 -11.05
N VAL A 237 -17.16 -7.03 -10.07
CA VAL A 237 -18.01 -5.96 -9.56
C VAL A 237 -17.13 -4.74 -9.33
N GLU A 238 -17.74 -3.56 -9.29
CA GLU A 238 -17.01 -2.32 -9.02
C GLU A 238 -16.29 -2.37 -7.67
N PRO A 239 -15.03 -1.89 -7.61
CA PRO A 239 -14.28 -1.83 -6.35
C PRO A 239 -15.01 -0.93 -5.35
N HIS A 240 -15.01 -1.34 -4.08
CA HIS A 240 -15.63 -0.55 -3.02
C HIS A 240 -14.65 0.49 -2.47
N PHE A 241 -15.12 1.72 -2.28
CA PHE A 241 -14.32 2.81 -1.70
C PHE A 241 -14.84 3.13 -0.30
N ALA A 242 -13.98 2.95 0.70
CA ALA A 242 -14.29 3.34 2.07
C ALA A 242 -13.58 4.66 2.42
N GLU A 243 -14.30 5.56 3.10
CA GLU A 243 -13.73 6.79 3.63
C GLU A 243 -12.97 6.52 4.93
N VAL A 244 -11.73 6.99 4.98
CA VAL A 244 -10.77 6.70 6.04
C VAL A 244 -10.50 7.97 6.83
N HIS A 245 -10.66 7.87 8.14
CA HIS A 245 -10.45 8.98 9.06
C HIS A 245 -9.25 8.69 9.97
N PRO A 246 -8.31 9.63 10.14
CA PRO A 246 -7.22 9.46 11.10
C PRO A 246 -7.78 9.32 12.52
N VAL A 247 -7.22 8.39 13.27
CA VAL A 247 -7.43 8.32 14.71
C VAL A 247 -6.41 9.27 15.31
N MET A 248 -6.86 10.47 15.70
CA MET A 248 -6.00 11.40 16.42
C MET A 248 -5.49 10.70 17.68
N SER A 249 -4.17 10.64 17.84
CA SER A 249 -3.58 10.22 19.11
C SER A 249 -3.79 11.33 20.13
N ASP A 250 -4.17 10.99 21.37
CA ASP A 250 -4.37 11.94 22.48
C ASP A 250 -3.17 12.88 22.75
N THR A 251 -2.03 12.61 22.12
CA THR A 251 -0.81 13.43 22.18
C THR A 251 -0.88 14.72 21.35
N GLU A 252 -1.84 14.85 20.42
CA GLU A 252 -2.00 16.07 19.58
C GLU A 252 -3.01 17.08 20.16
N ILE A 253 -3.61 16.81 21.32
CA ILE A 253 -4.58 17.73 21.99
C ILE A 253 -3.87 18.73 22.92
N GLN A 254 -2.54 18.65 23.08
CA GLN A 254 -1.78 19.46 24.05
C GLN A 254 -0.68 20.38 23.49
N ASP A 255 -0.57 20.57 22.17
CA ASP A 255 0.31 21.58 21.58
C ASP A 255 -0.47 22.74 20.93
#